data_AF-A0A517TSP3-F1
#
_entry.id   AF-A0A517TSP3-F1
#
_cell.length_a   1.000
_cell.length_b   1.000
_cell.length_c   1.000
_cell.angle_alpha   90.00
_cell.angle_beta   90.00
_cell.angle_gamma   90.00
#
_symmetry.space_group_name_H-M   'P 1'
#
loop_
_entity.id
_entity.type
_entity.pdbx_description
1 polymer ?
#
loop_
_entity_poly.entity_id
_entity_poly.type
_entity_poly.pdbx_seq_one_letter_code
_entity_poly.pdbx_strand_id
1 'polypeptide(L)'
;MWRVFRTLILCAWAAPCLAADAAPKSSADDEKPVARIANHWEIGPIAGAEQFPVALAGYCVVQLHDQRQWVPGRGGEASRFDGLEYRFDSSRDRHIFQAARETYVPMLGGDCPVTYAESGKRVAGKLEYGILHRRRLIFFSGPEEQRRFAEAPDKYENVDLVLDGRSVVSMIDDRKWIAGVPATVVIHRGLRYFFANDFERRIFLKSPGRYDGSGQKVEQPNLLMESQTTSERLTVEAFQQNSAKKTNGFATPQASAKDALLGALPAMSGYCPVSLRQDGAWVRGRQEFSVNFKDIVFLTAGERERGLLKSDPADYLPACSGECAVSLVERDEHVRGSVFHAAEFDGRLFLFADAAAKAKFKASPEKFALIDVAARGFCAVTLVDKDEQVPGAQQFATWHDGKIYRFAGAAEKAKFVAKPERYAESAE
;
A
#
# COMPACT_ATOMS: atom_id res chain seq x y z
N MET A 1 6.70 18.57 67.80
CA MET A 1 7.99 19.16 67.35
C MET A 1 7.71 19.97 66.08
N TRP A 2 7.13 21.17 66.19
CA TRP A 2 7.67 22.51 66.46
C TRP A 2 8.15 23.26 65.20
N ARG A 3 7.39 24.32 64.90
CA ARG A 3 7.66 25.45 64.00
C ARG A 3 8.86 26.26 64.49
N VAL A 4 9.67 26.83 63.59
CA VAL A 4 10.44 28.09 63.80
C VAL A 4 10.70 28.71 62.40
N PHE A 5 10.10 29.83 61.99
CA PHE A 5 10.51 31.24 62.17
C PHE A 5 11.95 31.58 61.71
N ARG A 6 12.10 32.49 60.73
CA ARG A 6 12.74 33.79 60.98
C ARG A 6 12.54 34.78 59.83
N THR A 7 12.17 35.97 60.25
CA THR A 7 11.93 37.20 59.49
C THR A 7 13.08 38.18 59.77
N LEU A 8 13.21 39.19 58.89
CA LEU A 8 13.68 40.58 59.11
C LEU A 8 15.19 40.88 59.12
N ILE A 9 15.58 41.88 58.31
CA ILE A 9 16.08 43.24 58.67
C ILE A 9 16.53 43.91 57.35
N LEU A 10 15.88 44.95 56.81
CA LEU A 10 15.84 46.40 57.14
C LEU A 10 17.06 47.22 56.65
N CYS A 11 16.72 48.32 55.95
CA CYS A 11 17.46 49.60 55.86
C CYS A 11 18.77 49.62 55.03
N ALA A 12 19.19 50.69 54.36
CA ALA A 12 18.71 52.06 54.19
C ALA A 12 19.76 52.83 53.35
N TRP A 13 19.29 53.83 52.58
CA TRP A 13 19.91 55.14 52.36
C TRP A 13 20.95 55.40 51.24
N ALA A 14 20.59 56.45 50.49
CA ALA A 14 21.37 57.62 50.09
C ALA A 14 22.32 57.56 48.88
N ALA A 15 21.89 58.30 47.84
CA ALA A 15 22.65 58.97 46.79
C ALA A 15 23.67 60.00 47.40
N PRO A 16 24.47 60.81 46.64
CA PRO A 16 24.46 61.09 45.19
C PRO A 16 25.83 61.38 44.50
N CYS A 17 25.73 61.79 43.22
CA CYS A 17 26.63 62.68 42.45
C CYS A 17 27.90 62.11 41.75
N LEU A 18 27.86 62.15 40.41
CA LEU A 18 28.71 62.98 39.53
C LEU A 18 27.99 63.09 38.15
N ALA A 19 27.44 64.27 37.81
CA ALA A 19 27.99 65.27 36.85
C ALA A 19 28.11 64.74 35.40
N ALA A 20 27.17 65.08 34.49
CA ALA A 20 27.13 66.29 33.62
C ALA A 20 28.25 66.26 32.56
N ASP A 21 28.00 66.23 31.25
CA ASP A 21 27.46 67.26 30.33
C ASP A 21 27.38 66.58 28.92
N ALA A 22 26.68 66.97 27.87
CA ALA A 22 25.91 68.14 27.50
C ALA A 22 24.93 67.75 26.35
N ALA A 23 23.89 68.57 26.20
CA ALA A 23 22.68 68.49 25.36
C ALA A 23 22.95 68.75 23.83
N PRO A 24 21.96 69.07 22.93
CA PRO A 24 20.48 69.15 23.09
C PRO A 24 19.55 68.74 21.90
N LYS A 25 18.26 68.55 22.25
CA LYS A 25 16.96 68.88 21.55
C LYS A 25 16.58 68.11 20.26
N SER A 26 15.34 67.65 20.04
CA SER A 26 14.03 68.22 20.39
C SER A 26 12.87 67.21 20.54
N SER A 27 12.00 67.51 21.52
CA SER A 27 10.54 67.27 21.68
C SER A 27 9.83 66.06 21.05
N ALA A 28 9.25 65.27 21.96
CA ALA A 28 8.14 64.34 21.79
C ALA A 28 6.80 65.05 21.57
N ASP A 29 5.87 64.37 20.90
CA ASP A 29 4.59 63.90 21.48
C ASP A 29 4.18 62.64 20.69
N ASP A 30 4.32 61.46 21.31
CA ASP A 30 3.27 60.46 21.64
C ASP A 30 2.56 59.84 20.40
N GLU A 31 2.73 58.56 20.06
CA GLU A 31 2.33 57.35 20.83
C GLU A 31 3.24 56.11 20.61
N LYS A 32 3.27 55.20 21.60
CA LYS A 32 3.90 53.85 21.62
C LYS A 32 2.83 52.76 21.80
N PRO A 33 3.12 51.44 21.67
CA PRO A 33 4.25 50.72 21.03
C PRO A 33 3.71 49.72 19.97
N VAL A 34 4.50 48.99 19.16
CA VAL A 34 5.09 47.67 19.46
C VAL A 34 6.11 47.32 18.36
N ALA A 35 7.25 46.81 18.81
CA ALA A 35 8.40 46.41 18.02
C ALA A 35 8.20 45.09 17.24
N ARG A 36 8.77 44.98 16.03
CA ARG A 36 10.03 44.24 15.76
C ARG A 36 10.21 43.96 14.25
N ILE A 37 11.23 44.63 13.71
CA ILE A 37 12.25 44.20 12.73
C ILE A 37 11.86 43.11 11.71
N ALA A 38 11.82 43.58 10.46
CA ALA A 38 12.00 42.93 9.16
C ALA A 38 12.45 41.46 9.11
N ASN A 39 11.70 40.68 8.31
CA ASN A 39 12.24 39.71 7.36
C ASN A 39 11.38 39.77 6.09
N HIS A 40 11.85 40.58 5.14
CA HIS A 40 11.31 40.71 3.80
C HIS A 40 11.76 39.51 2.95
N TRP A 41 10.82 38.61 2.64
CA TRP A 41 10.85 37.78 1.44
C TRP A 41 9.46 37.87 0.79
N GLU A 42 9.18 39.00 0.15
CA GLU A 42 8.10 39.03 -0.84
C GLU A 42 8.62 38.36 -2.11
N ILE A 43 8.46 37.04 -2.20
CA ILE A 43 8.41 36.38 -3.50
C ILE A 43 7.00 36.67 -4.03
N GLY A 44 6.89 37.70 -4.87
CA GLY A 44 5.69 37.92 -5.66
C GLY A 44 5.31 36.64 -6.44
N PRO A 45 4.02 36.43 -6.76
CA PRO A 45 3.58 35.20 -7.40
C PRO A 45 4.34 34.99 -8.70
N ILE A 46 5.02 33.84 -8.82
CA ILE A 46 5.58 33.39 -10.09
C ILE A 46 4.38 33.10 -11.00
N ALA A 47 4.16 33.98 -11.97
CA ALA A 47 3.17 33.79 -13.01
C ALA A 47 3.47 32.47 -13.74
N GLY A 48 2.62 31.45 -13.53
CA GLY A 48 2.74 30.13 -14.16
C GLY A 48 2.82 28.93 -13.21
N ALA A 49 2.88 29.12 -11.89
CA ALA A 49 2.69 28.00 -10.97
C ALA A 49 1.20 27.65 -10.88
N GLU A 50 0.78 26.51 -11.42
CA GLU A 50 -0.56 25.94 -11.18
C GLU A 50 -0.82 25.90 -9.66
N GLN A 51 -1.73 26.76 -9.18
CA GLN A 51 -2.15 26.76 -7.78
C GLN A 51 -3.20 25.66 -7.61
N PHE A 52 -2.83 24.58 -6.93
CA PHE A 52 -3.75 23.50 -6.60
C PHE A 52 -4.58 23.87 -5.36
N PRO A 53 -5.88 23.55 -5.33
CA PRO A 53 -6.68 23.70 -4.12
C PRO A 53 -6.07 22.88 -2.98
N VAL A 54 -5.92 23.53 -1.81
CA VAL A 54 -5.35 22.91 -0.62
C VAL A 54 -6.40 22.02 0.04
N ALA A 55 -6.09 20.74 0.19
CA ALA A 55 -6.95 19.79 0.91
C ALA A 55 -7.03 20.14 2.40
N LEU A 56 -8.21 19.89 2.99
CA LEU A 56 -8.42 19.97 4.43
C LEU A 56 -7.97 21.28 5.07
N ALA A 57 -8.11 22.41 4.38
CA ALA A 57 -7.61 23.72 4.82
C ALA A 57 -6.13 23.73 5.25
N GLY A 58 -5.32 22.79 4.75
CA GLY A 58 -3.90 22.67 5.07
C GLY A 58 -3.58 21.87 6.33
N TYR A 59 -4.56 21.23 6.98
CA TYR A 59 -4.31 20.32 8.10
C TYR A 59 -3.70 18.98 7.63
N CYS A 60 -2.86 18.39 8.48
CA CYS A 60 -2.23 17.11 8.23
C CYS A 60 -3.26 15.98 8.27
N VAL A 61 -3.55 15.40 7.10
CA VAL A 61 -4.52 14.29 6.96
C VAL A 61 -4.13 13.05 7.75
N VAL A 62 -2.83 12.78 7.91
CA VAL A 62 -2.33 11.63 8.68
C VAL A 62 -2.59 11.81 10.16
N GLN A 63 -2.30 13.00 10.72
CA GLN A 63 -2.61 13.30 12.12
C GLN A 63 -4.11 13.31 12.38
N LEU A 64 -4.89 13.83 11.42
CA LEU A 64 -6.35 13.83 11.53
C LEU A 64 -6.92 12.40 11.50
N HIS A 65 -6.40 11.52 10.65
CA HIS A 65 -6.87 10.14 10.53
C HIS A 65 -6.40 9.25 11.70
N ASP A 66 -5.10 9.26 12.01
CA ASP A 66 -4.50 8.31 12.96
C ASP A 66 -4.63 8.77 14.42
N GLN A 67 -4.42 10.07 14.68
CA GLN A 67 -4.40 10.64 16.03
C GLN A 67 -5.67 11.45 16.36
N ARG A 68 -6.52 11.74 15.36
CA ARG A 68 -7.71 12.61 15.50
C ARG A 68 -7.35 14.02 15.95
N GLN A 69 -6.19 14.51 15.52
CA GLN A 69 -5.68 15.82 15.88
C GLN A 69 -5.63 16.75 14.67
N TRP A 70 -6.12 17.97 14.85
CA TRP A 70 -6.05 19.05 13.89
C TRP A 70 -4.69 19.73 13.95
N VAL A 71 -3.67 19.09 13.38
CA VAL A 71 -2.31 19.64 13.31
C VAL A 71 -2.13 20.31 11.95
N PRO A 72 -1.82 21.62 11.89
CA PRO A 72 -1.56 22.29 10.62
C PRO A 72 -0.31 21.71 9.95
N GLY A 73 -0.32 21.57 8.62
CA GLY A 73 0.88 21.19 7.89
C GLY A 73 1.95 22.29 7.94
N ARG A 74 3.22 21.89 8.03
CA ARG A 74 4.35 22.83 8.01
C ARG A 74 4.73 23.17 6.57
N GLY A 75 5.12 24.43 6.34
CA GLY A 75 5.60 24.86 5.03
C GLY A 75 6.83 24.04 4.60
N GLY A 76 6.71 23.35 3.46
CA GLY A 76 7.77 22.49 2.88
C GLY A 76 7.36 21.02 2.72
N GLU A 77 6.37 20.55 3.47
CA GLU A 77 5.95 19.15 3.46
C GLU A 77 4.58 19.01 2.78
N ALA A 78 4.59 18.86 1.45
CA ALA A 78 3.37 18.73 0.65
C ALA A 78 3.40 17.54 -0.32
N SER A 79 2.23 17.04 -0.72
CA SER A 79 2.08 16.05 -1.79
C SER A 79 0.78 16.28 -2.53
N ARG A 80 0.82 16.10 -3.85
CA ARG A 80 -0.35 16.24 -4.71
C ARG A 80 -1.01 14.89 -4.91
N PHE A 81 -2.31 14.86 -4.78
CA PHE A 81 -3.10 13.68 -5.11
C PHE A 81 -4.50 14.09 -5.55
N ASP A 82 -4.95 13.52 -6.68
CA ASP A 82 -6.29 13.69 -7.22
C ASP A 82 -6.74 15.16 -7.37
N GLY A 83 -5.82 16.01 -7.84
CA GLY A 83 -6.07 17.44 -8.05
C GLY A 83 -6.01 18.31 -6.78
N LEU A 84 -5.67 17.73 -5.63
CA LEU A 84 -5.55 18.44 -4.35
C LEU A 84 -4.11 18.45 -3.82
N GLU A 85 -3.74 19.53 -3.14
CA GLU A 85 -2.48 19.63 -2.40
C GLU A 85 -2.72 19.27 -0.92
N TYR A 86 -2.11 18.18 -0.45
CA TYR A 86 -2.09 17.79 0.95
C TYR A 86 -0.82 18.32 1.62
N ARG A 87 -0.97 18.88 2.82
CA ARG A 87 0.14 19.40 3.65
C ARG A 87 0.30 18.54 4.90
N PHE A 88 1.53 18.42 5.41
CA PHE A 88 1.86 17.50 6.49
C PHE A 88 2.62 18.18 7.63
N ASP A 89 2.41 17.74 8.86
CA ASP A 89 3.16 18.27 10.02
C ASP A 89 4.64 17.89 9.95
N SER A 90 4.96 16.72 9.38
CA SER A 90 6.32 16.23 9.25
C SER A 90 6.56 15.51 7.92
N SER A 91 7.82 15.38 7.53
CA SER A 91 8.21 14.55 6.39
C SER A 91 7.81 13.09 6.59
N ARG A 92 7.78 12.60 7.84
CA ARG A 92 7.29 11.25 8.17
C ARG A 92 5.82 11.09 7.76
N ASP A 93 4.98 12.04 8.12
CA ASP A 93 3.55 12.00 7.78
C ASP A 93 3.34 12.05 6.27
N ARG A 94 4.12 12.88 5.55
CA ARG A 94 4.12 12.88 4.08
C ARG A 94 4.44 11.51 3.50
N HIS A 95 5.48 10.83 4.00
CA HIS A 95 5.85 9.50 3.52
C HIS A 95 4.78 8.44 3.85
N ILE A 96 4.16 8.51 5.03
CA ILE A 96 3.04 7.64 5.41
C ILE A 96 1.89 7.80 4.40
N PHE A 97 1.51 9.05 4.09
CA PHE A 97 0.49 9.34 3.10
C PHE A 97 0.86 8.82 1.71
N GLN A 98 2.09 9.06 1.25
CA GLN A 98 2.54 8.60 -0.07
C GLN A 98 2.53 7.07 -0.20
N ALA A 99 2.79 6.35 0.89
CA ALA A 99 2.82 4.90 0.92
C ALA A 99 1.42 4.26 0.87
N ALA A 100 0.39 4.94 1.40
CA ALA A 100 -0.96 4.39 1.52
C ALA A 100 -2.05 5.45 1.35
N ARG A 101 -1.96 6.27 0.30
CA ARG A 101 -2.84 7.43 0.07
C ARG A 101 -4.33 7.09 0.12
N GLU A 102 -4.71 5.91 -0.38
CA GLU A 102 -6.09 5.46 -0.45
C GLU A 102 -6.71 5.22 0.94
N THR A 103 -5.88 5.11 1.99
CA THR A 103 -6.31 5.01 3.39
C THR A 103 -6.64 6.39 3.97
N TYR A 104 -5.88 7.42 3.60
CA TYR A 104 -5.92 8.73 4.24
C TYR A 104 -6.83 9.73 3.52
N VAL A 105 -6.99 9.59 2.20
CA VAL A 105 -7.78 10.52 1.39
C VAL A 105 -9.25 10.49 1.83
N PRO A 106 -9.87 11.66 2.07
CA PRO A 106 -11.29 11.71 2.41
C PRO A 106 -12.18 11.16 1.30
N MET A 107 -13.31 10.58 1.69
CA MET A 107 -14.36 10.15 0.78
C MET A 107 -14.73 11.30 -0.18
N LEU A 108 -14.86 10.99 -1.47
CA LEU A 108 -15.19 11.97 -2.53
C LEU A 108 -14.23 13.18 -2.55
N GLY A 109 -12.97 13.01 -2.12
CA GLY A 109 -12.02 14.12 -2.03
C GLY A 109 -12.40 15.20 -1.02
N GLY A 110 -13.32 14.90 -0.09
CA GLY A 110 -13.81 15.84 0.93
C GLY A 110 -15.20 16.41 0.64
N ASP A 111 -15.84 16.00 -0.45
CA ASP A 111 -17.23 16.37 -0.73
C ASP A 111 -18.22 15.56 0.10
N CYS A 112 -19.39 16.15 0.33
CA CYS A 112 -20.46 15.56 1.12
C CYS A 112 -21.07 14.33 0.43
N PRO A 113 -21.01 13.13 1.04
CA PRO A 113 -21.56 11.93 0.42
C PRO A 113 -23.09 11.92 0.38
N VAL A 114 -23.75 12.61 1.31
CA VAL A 114 -25.23 12.68 1.34
C VAL A 114 -25.75 13.51 0.18
N THR A 115 -25.17 14.69 -0.07
CA THR A 115 -25.55 15.50 -1.24
C THR A 115 -25.25 14.79 -2.54
N TYR A 116 -24.11 14.07 -2.60
CA TYR A 116 -23.73 13.30 -3.77
C TYR A 116 -24.71 12.14 -4.03
N ALA A 117 -25.06 11.37 -3.00
CA ALA A 117 -26.00 10.25 -3.11
C ALA A 117 -27.41 10.70 -3.54
N GLU A 118 -27.88 11.83 -3.01
CA GLU A 118 -29.28 12.25 -3.18
C GLU A 118 -29.51 13.14 -4.41
N SER A 119 -28.48 13.86 -4.87
CA SER A 119 -28.62 14.84 -5.96
C SER A 119 -27.61 14.66 -7.10
N GLY A 120 -26.61 13.79 -6.93
CA GLY A 120 -25.47 13.66 -7.86
C GLY A 120 -24.48 14.83 -7.82
N LYS A 121 -24.74 15.88 -7.01
CA LYS A 121 -23.90 17.08 -6.95
C LYS A 121 -22.77 16.92 -5.95
N ARG A 122 -21.58 17.35 -6.36
CA ARG A 122 -20.40 17.47 -5.50
C ARG A 122 -20.46 18.80 -4.76
N VAL A 123 -20.72 18.75 -3.46
CA VAL A 123 -20.76 19.91 -2.57
C VAL A 123 -19.67 19.71 -1.53
N ALA A 124 -18.75 20.65 -1.42
CA ALA A 124 -17.64 20.58 -0.48
C ALA A 124 -18.16 20.40 0.96
N GLY A 125 -17.63 19.41 1.66
CA GLY A 125 -17.87 19.24 3.08
C GLY A 125 -17.11 20.28 3.90
N LYS A 126 -17.65 20.62 5.07
CA LYS A 126 -17.01 21.53 6.03
C LYS A 126 -16.27 20.73 7.09
N LEU A 127 -15.09 21.21 7.48
CA LEU A 127 -14.23 20.52 8.45
C LEU A 127 -14.90 20.34 9.81
N GLU A 128 -15.72 21.30 10.24
CA GLU A 128 -16.46 21.22 11.52
C GLU A 128 -17.46 20.07 11.59
N TYR A 129 -17.89 19.53 10.43
CA TYR A 129 -18.78 18.36 10.33
C TYR A 129 -18.01 17.10 9.89
N GLY A 130 -16.68 17.08 10.02
CA GLY A 130 -15.87 15.91 9.70
C GLY A 130 -16.03 14.78 10.72
N ILE A 131 -16.14 13.53 10.24
CA ILE A 131 -16.13 12.32 11.07
C ILE A 131 -15.15 11.28 10.52
N LEU A 132 -14.73 10.36 11.39
CA LEU A 132 -14.00 9.15 11.00
C LEU A 132 -14.95 7.93 11.12
N HIS A 133 -15.48 7.46 10.00
CA HIS A 133 -16.39 6.29 9.95
C HIS A 133 -15.71 5.11 9.26
N ARG A 134 -15.66 3.95 9.92
CA ARG A 134 -14.98 2.73 9.43
C ARG A 134 -13.58 3.02 8.84
N ARG A 135 -12.79 3.83 9.57
CA ARG A 135 -11.44 4.27 9.17
C ARG A 135 -11.40 5.11 7.88
N ARG A 136 -12.47 5.82 7.56
CA ARG A 136 -12.51 6.78 6.45
C ARG A 136 -12.94 8.14 6.92
N LEU A 137 -12.23 9.17 6.46
CA LEU A 137 -12.59 10.56 6.71
C LEU A 137 -13.77 10.92 5.81
N ILE A 138 -14.84 11.42 6.42
CA ILE A 138 -16.07 11.85 5.75
C ILE A 138 -16.39 13.27 6.22
N PHE A 139 -16.69 14.16 5.29
CA PHE A 139 -17.07 15.54 5.58
C PHE A 139 -18.47 15.81 5.05
N PHE A 140 -19.26 16.60 5.78
CA PHE A 140 -20.63 16.95 5.39
C PHE A 140 -20.76 18.44 5.09
N SER A 141 -21.66 18.79 4.18
CA SER A 141 -21.98 20.19 3.84
C SER A 141 -22.59 20.96 5.02
N GLY A 142 -23.26 20.24 5.92
CA GLY A 142 -23.93 20.77 7.09
C GLY A 142 -24.35 19.68 8.10
N PRO A 143 -24.92 20.10 9.23
CA PRO A 143 -25.30 19.19 10.31
C PRO A 143 -26.49 18.28 9.96
N GLU A 144 -27.37 18.69 9.04
CA GLU A 144 -28.48 17.85 8.56
C GLU A 144 -27.99 16.66 7.75
N GLU A 145 -27.00 16.85 6.87
CA GLU A 145 -26.38 15.75 6.13
C GLU A 145 -25.64 14.80 7.07
N GLN A 146 -24.94 15.34 8.07
CA GLN A 146 -24.30 14.53 9.09
C GLN A 146 -25.32 13.67 9.87
N ARG A 147 -26.47 14.23 10.25
CA ARG A 147 -27.56 13.49 10.90
C ARG A 147 -28.09 12.37 10.02
N ARG A 148 -28.41 12.67 8.75
CA ARG A 148 -28.92 11.66 7.80
C ARG A 148 -27.94 10.53 7.58
N PHE A 149 -26.64 10.83 7.50
CA PHE A 149 -25.60 9.80 7.45
C PHE A 149 -25.61 8.93 8.70
N ALA A 150 -25.72 9.53 9.89
CA ALA A 150 -25.74 8.79 11.15
C ALA A 150 -26.98 7.89 11.30
N GLU A 151 -28.13 8.30 10.77
CA GLU A 151 -29.38 7.53 10.78
C GLU A 151 -29.34 6.34 9.82
N ALA A 152 -28.68 6.48 8.66
CA ALA A 152 -28.64 5.44 7.63
C ALA A 152 -27.24 5.31 6.98
N PRO A 153 -26.19 4.91 7.72
CA PRO A 153 -24.81 4.92 7.23
C PRO A 153 -24.62 4.01 6.02
N ASP A 154 -25.27 2.83 5.99
CA ASP A 154 -25.15 1.85 4.90
C ASP A 154 -25.61 2.41 3.53
N LYS A 155 -26.50 3.41 3.52
CA LYS A 155 -26.97 4.09 2.30
C LYS A 155 -25.89 4.97 1.66
N TYR A 156 -25.01 5.56 2.47
CA TYR A 156 -24.10 6.61 2.03
C TYR A 156 -22.63 6.16 2.04
N GLU A 157 -22.28 5.17 2.86
CA GLU A 157 -20.88 4.83 3.11
C GLU A 157 -20.14 4.29 1.89
N ASN A 158 -20.82 3.77 0.87
CA ASN A 158 -20.20 3.29 -0.36
C ASN A 158 -20.64 4.07 -1.60
N VAL A 159 -21.18 5.28 -1.42
CA VAL A 159 -21.61 6.12 -2.56
C VAL A 159 -20.45 6.48 -3.50
N ASP A 160 -19.23 6.48 -2.99
CA ASP A 160 -18.01 6.73 -3.76
C ASP A 160 -17.47 5.47 -4.46
N LEU A 161 -18.05 4.30 -4.20
CA LEU A 161 -17.61 3.03 -4.78
C LEU A 161 -18.29 2.80 -6.13
N VAL A 162 -17.49 2.80 -7.20
CA VAL A 162 -17.98 2.63 -8.56
C VAL A 162 -18.44 1.20 -8.79
N LEU A 163 -19.60 1.04 -9.45
CA LEU A 163 -20.19 -0.25 -9.85
C LEU A 163 -20.38 -1.25 -8.70
N ASP A 164 -20.64 -0.76 -7.49
CA ASP A 164 -20.68 -1.56 -6.26
C ASP A 164 -19.39 -2.40 -6.05
N GLY A 165 -18.26 -1.87 -6.50
CA GLY A 165 -16.95 -2.51 -6.35
C GLY A 165 -16.64 -3.56 -7.42
N ARG A 166 -17.39 -3.59 -8.52
CA ARG A 166 -17.08 -4.42 -9.69
C ARG A 166 -16.04 -3.75 -10.59
N SER A 167 -15.30 -4.57 -11.33
CA SER A 167 -14.29 -4.06 -12.26
C SER A 167 -14.92 -3.36 -13.44
N VAL A 168 -14.67 -2.05 -13.53
CA VAL A 168 -15.05 -1.24 -14.70
C VAL A 168 -14.34 -1.71 -15.98
N VAL A 169 -13.13 -2.27 -15.86
CA VAL A 169 -12.36 -2.78 -17.01
C VAL A 169 -12.98 -4.06 -17.53
N SER A 170 -13.27 -5.05 -16.68
CA SER A 170 -13.94 -6.28 -17.13
C SER A 170 -15.31 -6.00 -17.73
N MET A 171 -16.02 -5.00 -17.20
CA MET A 171 -17.32 -4.61 -17.72
C MET A 171 -17.21 -3.94 -19.10
N ILE A 172 -16.29 -3.00 -19.28
CA ILE A 172 -16.17 -2.25 -20.54
C ILE A 172 -15.48 -3.08 -21.64
N ASP A 173 -14.39 -3.78 -21.31
CA ASP A 173 -13.57 -4.48 -22.30
C ASP A 173 -14.13 -5.88 -22.63
N ASP A 174 -14.60 -6.61 -21.62
CA ASP A 174 -15.04 -8.00 -21.78
C ASP A 174 -16.57 -8.20 -21.64
N ARG A 175 -17.33 -7.15 -21.28
CA ARG A 175 -18.77 -7.23 -20.95
C ARG A 175 -19.08 -8.23 -19.83
N LYS A 176 -18.14 -8.40 -18.88
CA LYS A 176 -18.28 -9.32 -17.75
C LYS A 176 -18.47 -8.58 -16.43
N TRP A 177 -19.39 -9.08 -15.62
CA TRP A 177 -19.68 -8.57 -14.28
C TRP A 177 -18.79 -9.24 -13.23
N ILE A 178 -17.50 -8.86 -13.22
CA ILE A 178 -16.52 -9.44 -12.30
C ILE A 178 -16.38 -8.54 -11.07
N ALA A 179 -16.51 -9.14 -9.88
CA ALA A 179 -16.26 -8.44 -8.62
C ALA A 179 -14.80 -7.99 -8.56
N GLY A 180 -14.58 -6.71 -8.26
CA GLY A 180 -13.25 -6.18 -8.01
C GLY A 180 -12.76 -6.55 -6.62
N VAL A 181 -11.45 -6.66 -6.46
CA VAL A 181 -10.83 -6.91 -5.16
C VAL A 181 -10.43 -5.58 -4.51
N PRO A 182 -10.77 -5.32 -3.23
CA PRO A 182 -10.45 -4.05 -2.57
C PRO A 182 -8.96 -3.67 -2.58
N ALA A 183 -8.06 -4.66 -2.65
CA ALA A 183 -6.61 -4.43 -2.73
C ALA A 183 -6.15 -3.76 -4.03
N THR A 184 -6.99 -3.75 -5.07
CA THR A 184 -6.69 -3.07 -6.35
C THR A 184 -7.20 -1.63 -6.38
N VAL A 185 -7.64 -1.10 -5.23
CA VAL A 185 -8.26 0.22 -5.15
C VAL A 185 -7.44 1.30 -5.88
N VAL A 186 -8.16 2.09 -6.67
CA VAL A 186 -7.67 3.36 -7.22
C VAL A 186 -8.70 4.42 -6.85
N ILE A 187 -8.23 5.53 -6.29
CA ILE A 187 -9.04 6.74 -6.17
C ILE A 187 -8.76 7.61 -7.39
N HIS A 188 -9.82 7.94 -8.12
CA HIS A 188 -9.77 8.84 -9.27
C HIS A 188 -10.99 9.75 -9.25
N ARG A 189 -10.78 11.07 -9.21
CA ARG A 189 -11.82 12.11 -9.12
C ARG A 189 -12.73 11.95 -7.90
N GLY A 190 -12.14 11.54 -6.79
CA GLY A 190 -12.80 11.24 -5.52
C GLY A 190 -13.57 9.92 -5.51
N LEU A 191 -13.64 9.19 -6.63
CA LEU A 191 -14.33 7.91 -6.72
C LEU A 191 -13.36 6.75 -6.53
N ARG A 192 -13.82 5.71 -5.83
CA ARG A 192 -13.08 4.47 -5.58
C ARG A 192 -13.45 3.42 -6.63
N TYR A 193 -12.43 2.90 -7.29
CA TYR A 193 -12.54 1.83 -8.27
C TYR A 193 -11.86 0.58 -7.73
N PHE A 194 -12.53 -0.57 -7.82
CA PHE A 194 -11.92 -1.88 -7.63
C PHE A 194 -11.84 -2.60 -8.97
N PHE A 195 -10.82 -3.44 -9.14
CA PHE A 195 -10.55 -4.20 -10.36
C PHE A 195 -10.44 -5.68 -10.03
N ALA A 196 -10.69 -6.56 -11.00
CA ALA A 196 -10.65 -8.00 -10.74
C ALA A 196 -9.23 -8.47 -10.35
N ASN A 197 -8.22 -7.75 -10.83
CA ASN A 197 -6.81 -8.01 -10.56
C ASN A 197 -5.96 -6.74 -10.83
N ASP A 198 -4.68 -6.79 -10.49
CA ASP A 198 -3.76 -5.66 -10.67
C ASP A 198 -3.44 -5.36 -12.15
N PHE A 199 -3.65 -6.31 -13.06
CA PHE A 199 -3.47 -6.06 -14.50
C PHE A 199 -4.54 -5.09 -15.03
N GLU A 200 -5.81 -5.31 -14.69
CA GLU A 200 -6.89 -4.39 -15.02
C GLU A 200 -6.72 -3.02 -14.37
N ARG A 201 -6.28 -2.97 -13.11
CA ARG A 201 -5.91 -1.72 -12.44
C ARG A 201 -4.88 -0.92 -13.25
N ARG A 202 -3.86 -1.58 -13.78
CA ARG A 202 -2.85 -0.94 -14.64
C ARG A 202 -3.42 -0.49 -15.98
N ILE A 203 -4.35 -1.24 -16.57
CA ILE A 203 -5.08 -0.82 -17.77
C ILE A 203 -5.84 0.48 -17.51
N PHE A 204 -6.57 0.56 -16.40
CA PHE A 204 -7.28 1.78 -16.00
C PHE A 204 -6.31 2.96 -15.84
N LEU A 205 -5.21 2.79 -15.11
CA LEU A 205 -4.25 3.87 -14.86
C LEU A 205 -3.56 4.41 -16.13
N LYS A 206 -3.45 3.61 -17.19
CA LYS A 206 -2.90 4.07 -18.48
C LYS A 206 -3.86 5.00 -19.22
N SER A 207 -5.17 4.81 -19.06
CA SER A 207 -6.19 5.58 -19.76
C SER A 207 -7.47 5.72 -18.93
N PRO A 208 -7.45 6.46 -17.80
CA PRO A 208 -8.60 6.56 -16.91
C PRO A 208 -9.84 7.11 -17.63
N GLY A 209 -9.63 8.06 -18.55
CA GLY A 209 -10.66 8.68 -19.38
C GLY A 209 -11.56 7.69 -20.13
N ARG A 210 -11.03 6.52 -20.51
CA ARG A 210 -11.80 5.48 -21.21
C ARG A 210 -12.84 4.83 -20.30
N TYR A 211 -12.58 4.76 -19.01
CA TYR A 211 -13.37 3.99 -18.04
C TYR A 211 -14.20 4.88 -17.10
N ASP A 212 -13.77 6.13 -16.88
CA ASP A 212 -14.44 7.08 -15.98
C ASP A 212 -15.52 7.95 -16.68
N GLY A 213 -15.75 7.71 -17.97
CA GLY A 213 -16.73 8.43 -18.79
C GLY A 213 -16.29 9.82 -19.28
N SER A 214 -15.02 10.21 -19.10
CA SER A 214 -14.51 11.52 -19.50
C SER A 214 -13.79 11.57 -20.85
N GLY A 215 -13.48 10.41 -21.44
CA GLY A 215 -13.05 10.25 -22.84
C GLY A 215 -14.25 10.07 -23.77
N GLN A 216 -14.20 10.69 -24.95
CA GLN A 216 -15.29 10.80 -25.91
C GLN A 216 -16.12 9.52 -26.19
N LYS A 217 -17.45 9.70 -26.20
CA LYS A 217 -18.54 8.86 -26.76
C LYS A 217 -18.20 7.37 -26.96
N VAL A 218 -18.31 6.58 -25.89
CA VAL A 218 -18.86 5.22 -26.01
C VAL A 218 -20.34 5.36 -25.65
N GLU A 219 -21.24 4.92 -26.53
CA GLU A 219 -22.68 4.91 -26.27
C GLU A 219 -22.94 4.29 -24.89
N GLN A 220 -23.56 5.09 -24.03
CA GLN A 220 -23.87 4.74 -22.64
C GLN A 220 -24.77 3.51 -22.59
N PRO A 221 -24.46 2.46 -21.83
CA PRO A 221 -25.46 1.85 -20.97
C PRO A 221 -25.53 2.71 -19.71
N ASN A 222 -26.65 3.40 -19.53
CA ASN A 222 -27.01 4.16 -18.32
C ASN A 222 -26.58 3.40 -17.05
N LEU A 223 -25.56 3.91 -16.36
CA LEU A 223 -25.12 3.43 -15.06
C LEU A 223 -25.68 4.32 -13.95
N LEU A 224 -27.01 4.45 -13.93
CA LEU A 224 -27.79 4.77 -12.75
C LEU A 224 -29.11 4.01 -12.87
N MET A 225 -29.21 2.93 -12.08
CA MET A 225 -30.38 2.19 -11.59
C MET A 225 -31.71 2.27 -12.37
N GLU A 226 -32.28 1.10 -12.70
CA GLU A 226 -33.69 0.83 -12.39
C GLU A 226 -33.95 -0.68 -12.29
N SER A 227 -34.39 -1.09 -11.11
CA SER A 227 -35.11 -2.34 -10.87
C SER A 227 -36.51 -2.22 -11.47
N GLN A 228 -36.92 -3.14 -12.36
CA GLN A 228 -38.23 -3.78 -12.33
C GLN A 228 -38.41 -4.83 -13.43
N THR A 229 -39.15 -5.85 -13.04
CA THR A 229 -39.73 -6.98 -13.77
C THR A 229 -40.39 -6.61 -15.10
N THR A 230 -40.19 -7.40 -16.16
CA THR A 230 -41.27 -8.22 -16.76
C THR A 230 -40.74 -9.19 -17.82
N SER A 231 -41.34 -10.37 -17.82
CA SER A 231 -41.25 -11.44 -18.80
C SER A 231 -41.76 -10.98 -20.17
N GLU A 232 -41.04 -11.28 -21.26
CA GLU A 232 -41.66 -11.76 -22.50
C GLU A 232 -40.63 -12.40 -23.46
N ARG A 233 -40.98 -13.60 -23.91
CA ARG A 233 -40.35 -14.35 -25.00
C ARG A 233 -40.46 -13.57 -26.30
N LEU A 234 -39.50 -13.77 -27.22
CA LEU A 234 -39.66 -13.94 -28.69
C LEU A 234 -38.23 -14.07 -29.28
N THR A 235 -37.73 -15.29 -29.48
CA THR A 235 -37.72 -16.12 -30.71
C THR A 235 -36.40 -16.07 -31.48
N VAL A 236 -36.08 -17.26 -32.00
CA VAL A 236 -34.86 -17.71 -32.67
C VAL A 236 -34.81 -17.21 -34.11
N GLU A 237 -33.63 -17.37 -34.73
CA GLU A 237 -33.26 -17.21 -36.17
C GLU A 237 -32.64 -15.84 -36.46
N ALA A 238 -31.43 -15.70 -37.01
CA ALA A 238 -30.55 -16.56 -37.78
C ALA A 238 -29.10 -15.95 -37.64
N PHE A 239 -27.97 -16.61 -37.87
CA PHE A 239 -27.59 -17.39 -39.03
C PHE A 239 -26.34 -18.22 -38.66
N GLN A 240 -26.39 -19.51 -38.98
CA GLN A 240 -25.24 -20.41 -38.98
C GLN A 240 -24.29 -20.10 -40.14
N GLN A 241 -23.09 -20.69 -40.03
CA GLN A 241 -22.13 -21.05 -41.09
C GLN A 241 -20.88 -20.14 -41.19
N ASN A 242 -19.79 -20.60 -40.57
CA ASN A 242 -18.76 -21.30 -41.32
C ASN A 242 -17.76 -22.00 -40.39
N SER A 243 -17.80 -23.34 -40.39
CA SER A 243 -16.69 -24.19 -39.99
C SER A 243 -15.87 -24.55 -41.23
N ALA A 244 -14.55 -24.40 -41.15
CA ALA A 244 -13.63 -25.21 -41.93
C ALA A 244 -12.28 -25.37 -41.22
N LYS A 245 -12.09 -26.60 -40.74
CA LYS A 245 -10.88 -27.30 -40.28
C LYS A 245 -9.60 -26.96 -41.06
N LYS A 246 -8.46 -26.87 -40.35
CA LYS A 246 -7.22 -27.58 -40.71
C LYS A 246 -6.37 -27.87 -39.47
N THR A 247 -5.92 -29.11 -39.39
CA THR A 247 -5.24 -29.76 -38.28
C THR A 247 -3.73 -29.91 -38.50
N ASN A 248 -3.01 -29.89 -37.37
CA ASN A 248 -1.75 -30.55 -37.02
C ASN A 248 -0.40 -30.02 -37.54
N GLY A 249 0.42 -29.62 -36.56
CA GLY A 249 1.88 -29.65 -36.59
C GLY A 249 2.42 -29.52 -35.16
N PHE A 250 3.03 -30.58 -34.62
CA PHE A 250 3.74 -30.58 -33.34
C PHE A 250 4.94 -29.62 -33.40
N ALA A 251 5.01 -28.67 -32.47
CA ALA A 251 6.20 -27.90 -32.17
C ALA A 251 6.28 -27.68 -30.65
N THR A 252 7.51 -27.83 -30.14
CA THR A 252 8.00 -27.73 -28.76
C THR A 252 7.36 -26.57 -27.97
N PRO A 253 7.04 -26.72 -26.67
CA PRO A 253 6.47 -25.62 -25.89
C PRO A 253 7.53 -24.54 -25.68
N GLN A 254 7.42 -23.46 -26.45
CA GLN A 254 8.17 -22.24 -26.24
C GLN A 254 7.44 -21.44 -25.15
N ALA A 255 8.14 -21.15 -24.05
CA ALA A 255 7.63 -20.36 -22.93
C ALA A 255 6.90 -19.11 -23.44
N SER A 256 5.68 -18.91 -22.94
CA SER A 256 4.76 -17.94 -23.52
C SER A 256 5.19 -16.52 -23.14
N ALA A 257 4.82 -15.53 -23.95
CA ALA A 257 5.05 -14.11 -23.65
C ALA A 257 4.38 -13.64 -22.34
N LYS A 258 3.50 -14.45 -21.72
CA LYS A 258 2.99 -14.23 -20.36
C LYS A 258 4.05 -14.49 -19.28
N ASP A 259 4.91 -15.50 -19.47
CA ASP A 259 5.95 -15.88 -18.51
C ASP A 259 7.08 -14.83 -18.48
N ALA A 260 7.42 -14.27 -19.65
CA ALA A 260 8.36 -13.16 -19.76
C ALA A 260 7.85 -11.85 -19.13
N LEU A 261 6.53 -11.62 -19.10
CA LEU A 261 5.93 -10.38 -18.56
C LEU A 261 5.81 -10.41 -17.03
N LEU A 262 5.72 -11.59 -16.40
CA LEU A 262 5.78 -11.76 -14.95
C LEU A 262 7.18 -11.49 -14.37
N GLY A 263 8.23 -11.76 -15.14
CA GLY A 263 9.63 -11.46 -14.78
C GLY A 263 9.96 -9.97 -14.73
N ALA A 264 9.17 -9.11 -15.38
CA ALA A 264 9.44 -7.67 -15.47
C ALA A 264 8.99 -6.86 -14.24
N LEU A 265 8.12 -7.43 -13.39
CA LEU A 265 7.67 -6.77 -12.17
C LEU A 265 8.43 -7.28 -10.94
N PRO A 266 9.01 -6.39 -10.12
CA PRO A 266 9.73 -6.82 -8.95
C PRO A 266 8.85 -7.63 -8.01
N ALA A 267 9.39 -8.75 -7.51
CA ALA A 267 8.75 -9.58 -6.52
C ALA A 267 8.44 -8.80 -5.24
N MET A 268 7.53 -9.35 -4.43
CA MET A 268 7.07 -8.74 -3.19
C MET A 268 6.57 -7.30 -3.38
N SER A 269 5.98 -7.02 -4.54
CA SER A 269 5.56 -5.67 -4.93
C SER A 269 6.69 -4.62 -4.86
N GLY A 270 7.96 -5.01 -4.87
CA GLY A 270 9.13 -4.13 -4.73
C GLY A 270 9.54 -3.81 -3.29
N TYR A 271 9.04 -4.53 -2.28
CA TYR A 271 9.55 -4.43 -0.91
C TYR A 271 10.83 -5.24 -0.72
N CYS A 272 11.71 -4.76 0.15
CA CYS A 272 12.97 -5.39 0.50
C CYS A 272 12.74 -6.66 1.34
N PRO A 273 13.12 -7.86 0.85
CA PRO A 273 12.99 -9.09 1.62
C PRO A 273 13.86 -9.08 2.90
N VAL A 274 15.07 -8.50 2.82
CA VAL A 274 16.02 -8.50 3.95
C VAL A 274 15.53 -7.62 5.09
N SER A 275 15.11 -6.38 4.81
CA SER A 275 14.59 -5.48 5.84
C SER A 275 13.31 -6.03 6.48
N LEU A 276 12.48 -6.72 5.71
CA LEU A 276 11.30 -7.38 6.25
C LEU A 276 11.68 -8.52 7.20
N ARG A 277 12.65 -9.35 6.82
CA ARG A 277 13.01 -10.57 7.56
C ARG A 277 13.91 -10.32 8.77
N GLN A 278 14.80 -9.32 8.71
CA GLN A 278 15.64 -8.92 9.85
C GLN A 278 14.90 -7.98 10.79
N ASP A 279 14.28 -6.94 10.24
CA ASP A 279 13.81 -5.79 11.02
C ASP A 279 12.27 -5.75 11.17
N GLY A 280 11.55 -6.68 10.52
CA GLY A 280 10.08 -6.62 10.40
C GLY A 280 9.59 -5.44 9.57
N ALA A 281 10.49 -4.74 8.87
CA ALA A 281 10.23 -3.45 8.25
C ALA A 281 9.94 -3.58 6.75
N TRP A 282 8.75 -3.11 6.35
CA TRP A 282 8.35 -3.01 4.94
C TRP A 282 9.00 -1.82 4.25
N VAL A 283 10.30 -1.92 3.99
CA VAL A 283 11.08 -0.89 3.29
C VAL A 283 11.00 -1.11 1.78
N ARG A 284 10.75 -0.05 1.01
CA ARG A 284 10.79 -0.12 -0.46
C ARG A 284 12.23 -0.36 -0.93
N GLY A 285 12.40 -1.36 -1.78
CA GLY A 285 13.67 -1.57 -2.45
C GLY A 285 13.89 -0.55 -3.58
N ARG A 286 15.16 -0.33 -3.93
CA ARG A 286 15.54 0.56 -5.03
C ARG A 286 16.02 -0.26 -6.22
N GLN A 287 15.73 0.22 -7.42
CA GLN A 287 16.03 -0.49 -8.67
C GLN A 287 17.54 -0.73 -8.88
N GLU A 288 18.37 0.23 -8.45
CA GLU A 288 19.83 0.14 -8.46
C GLU A 288 20.40 -0.98 -7.56
N PHE A 289 19.63 -1.43 -6.56
CA PHE A 289 19.98 -2.55 -5.68
C PHE A 289 19.12 -3.79 -5.95
N SER A 290 18.78 -4.02 -7.22
CA SER A 290 18.10 -5.24 -7.64
C SER A 290 18.99 -6.48 -7.53
N VAL A 291 18.35 -7.62 -7.23
CA VAL A 291 18.94 -8.95 -7.23
C VAL A 291 18.06 -9.84 -8.08
N ASN A 292 18.63 -10.39 -9.15
CA ASN A 292 17.97 -11.40 -9.96
C ASN A 292 18.16 -12.75 -9.29
N PHE A 293 17.07 -13.44 -9.01
CA PHE A 293 17.06 -14.79 -8.48
C PHE A 293 16.14 -15.64 -9.36
N LYS A 294 16.74 -16.56 -10.14
CA LYS A 294 16.09 -17.19 -11.29
C LYS A 294 15.55 -16.09 -12.25
N ASP A 295 14.30 -16.21 -12.68
CA ASP A 295 13.60 -15.25 -13.54
C ASP A 295 12.87 -14.16 -12.74
N ILE A 296 13.15 -14.05 -11.43
CA ILE A 296 12.46 -13.15 -10.51
C ILE A 296 13.41 -12.05 -10.04
N VAL A 297 12.98 -10.80 -10.18
CA VAL A 297 13.72 -9.64 -9.71
C VAL A 297 13.27 -9.25 -8.30
N PHE A 298 14.17 -9.27 -7.32
CA PHE A 298 13.94 -8.71 -5.99
C PHE A 298 14.61 -7.34 -5.86
N LEU A 299 13.95 -6.37 -5.22
CA LEU A 299 14.56 -5.08 -4.90
C LEU A 299 15.00 -5.07 -3.45
N THR A 300 16.19 -4.55 -3.16
CA THR A 300 16.66 -4.37 -1.78
C THR A 300 16.76 -2.89 -1.41
N ALA A 301 16.68 -2.59 -0.10
CA ALA A 301 16.64 -1.21 0.39
C ALA A 301 17.97 -0.46 0.17
N GLY A 302 19.09 -1.17 0.17
CA GLY A 302 20.42 -0.64 -0.01
C GLY A 302 21.45 -1.72 -0.33
N GLU A 303 22.71 -1.28 -0.48
CA GLU A 303 23.84 -2.14 -0.83
C GLU A 303 24.08 -3.26 0.20
N ARG A 304 23.91 -2.95 1.50
CA ARG A 304 24.07 -3.92 2.59
C ARG A 304 23.07 -5.07 2.44
N GLU A 305 21.79 -4.74 2.26
CA GLU A 305 20.71 -5.71 2.08
C GLU A 305 20.91 -6.51 0.79
N ARG A 306 21.40 -5.88 -0.27
CA ARG A 306 21.78 -6.57 -1.51
C ARG A 306 22.85 -7.63 -1.27
N GLY A 307 23.88 -7.31 -0.48
CA GLY A 307 24.94 -8.25 -0.11
C GLY A 307 24.40 -9.46 0.65
N LEU A 308 23.57 -9.21 1.67
CA LEU A 308 22.94 -10.25 2.48
C LEU A 308 22.04 -11.18 1.67
N LEU A 309 21.22 -10.61 0.78
CA LEU A 309 20.34 -11.41 -0.07
C LEU A 309 21.11 -12.32 -1.04
N LYS A 310 22.27 -11.85 -1.52
CA LYS A 310 23.14 -12.63 -2.42
C LYS A 310 23.90 -13.74 -1.70
N SER A 311 24.34 -13.51 -0.46
CA SER A 311 25.07 -14.51 0.31
C SER A 311 24.15 -15.63 0.80
N ASP A 312 22.99 -15.28 1.34
CA ASP A 312 22.11 -16.22 2.05
C ASP A 312 20.65 -16.10 1.59
N PRO A 313 20.34 -16.38 0.31
CA PRO A 313 18.99 -16.20 -0.25
C PRO A 313 17.93 -17.03 0.48
N ALA A 314 18.28 -18.19 1.02
CA ALA A 314 17.36 -19.09 1.73
C ALA A 314 16.77 -18.48 3.02
N ASP A 315 17.43 -17.50 3.63
CA ASP A 315 16.99 -16.87 4.88
C ASP A 315 16.01 -15.71 4.65
N TYR A 316 16.15 -15.06 3.47
CA TYR A 316 15.46 -13.82 3.16
C TYR A 316 14.33 -13.98 2.14
N LEU A 317 14.47 -14.89 1.18
CA LEU A 317 13.48 -15.04 0.13
C LEU A 317 12.18 -15.66 0.69
N PRO A 318 11.02 -15.19 0.19
CA PRO A 318 9.76 -15.84 0.50
C PRO A 318 9.75 -17.29 0.00
N ALA A 319 9.01 -18.13 0.71
CA ALA A 319 8.69 -19.49 0.30
C ALA A 319 8.09 -19.51 -1.11
N CYS A 320 8.37 -20.59 -1.84
CA CYS A 320 8.00 -20.78 -3.24
C CYS A 320 8.45 -19.60 -4.12
N SER A 321 9.57 -18.96 -3.78
CA SER A 321 10.04 -17.72 -4.41
C SER A 321 8.99 -16.60 -4.48
N GLY A 322 8.02 -16.59 -3.55
CA GLY A 322 6.94 -15.61 -3.49
C GLY A 322 5.66 -16.01 -4.21
N GLU A 323 5.55 -17.25 -4.68
CA GLU A 323 4.30 -17.82 -5.18
C GLU A 323 3.41 -18.33 -4.04
N CYS A 324 2.13 -18.46 -4.33
CA CYS A 324 1.14 -18.95 -3.39
C CYS A 324 1.25 -20.46 -3.22
N ALA A 325 1.80 -20.90 -2.09
CA ALA A 325 1.92 -22.32 -1.75
C ALA A 325 0.58 -23.08 -1.80
N VAL A 326 -0.54 -22.43 -1.46
CA VAL A 326 -1.87 -23.06 -1.53
C VAL A 326 -2.32 -23.28 -2.98
N SER A 327 -2.12 -22.31 -3.86
CA SER A 327 -2.45 -22.46 -5.28
C SER A 327 -1.59 -23.54 -5.94
N LEU A 328 -0.30 -23.59 -5.61
CA LEU A 328 0.61 -24.63 -6.08
C LEU A 328 0.14 -26.01 -5.62
N VAL A 329 -0.11 -26.19 -4.32
CA VAL A 329 -0.44 -27.52 -3.77
C VAL A 329 -1.84 -28.02 -4.17
N GLU A 330 -2.85 -27.14 -4.19
CA GLU A 330 -4.23 -27.59 -4.42
C GLU A 330 -4.61 -27.63 -5.90
N ARG A 331 -3.95 -26.83 -6.74
CA ARG A 331 -4.36 -26.61 -8.13
C ARG A 331 -3.23 -26.74 -9.13
N ASP A 332 -1.99 -26.96 -8.68
CA ASP A 332 -0.79 -26.95 -9.53
C ASP A 332 -0.66 -25.63 -10.32
N GLU A 333 -1.07 -24.52 -9.70
CA GLU A 333 -1.10 -23.20 -10.33
C GLU A 333 -0.04 -22.27 -9.73
N HIS A 334 0.84 -21.77 -10.59
CA HIS A 334 1.84 -20.75 -10.29
C HIS A 334 1.20 -19.35 -10.20
N VAL A 335 0.61 -19.07 -9.03
CA VAL A 335 0.00 -17.77 -8.74
C VAL A 335 0.93 -16.96 -7.84
N ARG A 336 1.35 -15.77 -8.28
CA ARG A 336 2.18 -14.87 -7.46
C ARG A 336 1.44 -14.49 -6.16
N GLY A 337 2.10 -14.66 -5.03
CA GLY A 337 1.60 -14.27 -3.73
C GLY A 337 1.76 -12.76 -3.48
N SER A 338 0.92 -12.25 -2.58
CA SER A 338 0.89 -10.84 -2.21
C SER A 338 1.49 -10.61 -0.82
N VAL A 339 2.28 -9.54 -0.69
CA VAL A 339 2.78 -9.07 0.61
C VAL A 339 1.65 -8.68 1.58
N PHE A 340 0.49 -8.30 1.07
CA PHE A 340 -0.70 -8.00 1.88
C PHE A 340 -1.40 -9.27 2.39
N HIS A 341 -1.12 -10.40 1.77
CA HIS A 341 -1.53 -11.72 2.21
C HIS A 341 -0.30 -12.54 2.57
N ALA A 342 0.56 -11.99 3.42
CA ALA A 342 1.70 -12.70 3.96
C ALA A 342 1.37 -13.42 5.28
N ALA A 343 2.05 -14.52 5.57
CA ALA A 343 2.15 -15.08 6.91
C ALA A 343 3.56 -15.62 7.13
N GLU A 344 4.03 -15.56 8.37
CA GLU A 344 5.23 -16.29 8.77
C GLU A 344 4.85 -17.65 9.35
N PHE A 345 5.58 -18.67 8.94
CA PHE A 345 5.45 -20.03 9.47
C PHE A 345 6.79 -20.74 9.37
N ASP A 346 7.19 -21.44 10.44
CA ASP A 346 8.42 -22.22 10.51
C ASP A 346 9.68 -21.43 10.06
N GLY A 347 9.78 -20.19 10.56
CA GLY A 347 10.89 -19.28 10.25
C GLY A 347 10.92 -18.81 8.79
N ARG A 348 9.84 -18.99 8.02
CA ARG A 348 9.76 -18.61 6.60
C ARG A 348 8.60 -17.66 6.34
N LEU A 349 8.77 -16.81 5.34
CA LEU A 349 7.73 -15.91 4.84
C LEU A 349 6.95 -16.57 3.71
N PHE A 350 5.65 -16.75 3.87
CA PHE A 350 4.74 -17.21 2.83
C PHE A 350 3.92 -16.04 2.31
N LEU A 351 3.73 -15.98 0.99
CA LEU A 351 2.88 -15.01 0.32
C LEU A 351 1.71 -15.75 -0.33
N PHE A 352 0.48 -15.26 -0.16
CA PHE A 352 -0.72 -15.91 -0.69
C PHE A 352 -1.38 -15.06 -1.78
N ALA A 353 -2.04 -15.73 -2.73
CA ALA A 353 -2.74 -15.07 -3.82
C ALA A 353 -3.84 -14.13 -3.29
N ASP A 354 -4.55 -14.57 -2.25
CA ASP A 354 -5.65 -13.85 -1.63
C ASP A 354 -5.80 -14.22 -0.13
N ALA A 355 -6.79 -13.61 0.52
CA ALA A 355 -7.10 -13.87 1.93
C ALA A 355 -7.65 -15.28 2.18
N ALA A 356 -8.33 -15.90 1.21
CA ALA A 356 -8.89 -17.24 1.35
C ALA A 356 -7.78 -18.30 1.34
N ALA A 357 -6.80 -18.17 0.43
CA ALA A 357 -5.58 -18.97 0.41
C ALA A 357 -4.80 -18.81 1.72
N LYS A 358 -4.64 -17.59 2.23
CA LYS A 358 -4.02 -17.35 3.54
C LYS A 358 -4.78 -18.05 4.67
N ALA A 359 -6.10 -18.01 4.68
CA ALA A 359 -6.93 -18.66 5.70
C ALA A 359 -6.79 -20.19 5.64
N LYS A 360 -6.80 -20.78 4.43
CA LYS A 360 -6.53 -22.20 4.22
C LYS A 360 -5.16 -22.61 4.73
N PHE A 361 -4.12 -21.84 4.39
CA PHE A 361 -2.78 -22.09 4.90
C PHE A 361 -2.75 -22.08 6.42
N LYS A 362 -3.33 -21.05 7.06
CA LYS A 362 -3.38 -20.96 8.53
C LYS A 362 -4.12 -22.12 9.18
N ALA A 363 -5.14 -22.67 8.53
CA ALA A 363 -5.89 -23.80 9.03
C ALA A 363 -5.09 -25.12 8.97
N SER A 364 -4.17 -25.27 8.01
CA SER A 364 -3.37 -26.49 7.85
C SER A 364 -1.98 -26.21 7.26
N PRO A 365 -1.07 -25.52 7.98
CA PRO A 365 0.20 -25.08 7.42
C PRO A 365 1.10 -26.22 6.95
N GLU A 366 1.12 -27.33 7.70
CA GLU A 366 1.91 -28.54 7.43
C GLU A 366 1.66 -29.11 6.03
N LYS A 367 0.44 -28.97 5.50
CA LYS A 367 0.04 -29.43 4.15
C LYS A 367 0.78 -28.66 3.05
N PHE A 368 1.12 -27.40 3.30
CA PHE A 368 1.60 -26.47 2.29
C PHE A 368 3.07 -26.06 2.49
N ALA A 369 3.56 -26.10 3.73
CA ALA A 369 4.82 -25.48 4.12
C ALA A 369 6.08 -26.14 3.56
N LEU A 370 5.98 -27.39 3.09
CA LEU A 370 7.11 -28.19 2.63
C LEU A 370 7.19 -28.35 1.11
N ILE A 371 6.29 -27.72 0.34
CA ILE A 371 6.19 -27.93 -1.11
C ILE A 371 7.48 -27.62 -1.87
N ASP A 372 8.28 -26.67 -1.40
CA ASP A 372 9.55 -26.28 -1.99
C ASP A 372 10.77 -26.71 -1.14
N VAL A 373 10.54 -27.58 -0.15
CA VAL A 373 11.58 -28.13 0.73
C VAL A 373 11.88 -29.57 0.30
N ALA A 374 13.15 -29.83 0.00
CA ALA A 374 13.63 -31.15 -0.34
C ALA A 374 13.52 -32.13 0.84
N ALA A 375 13.53 -33.43 0.53
CA ALA A 375 13.52 -34.50 1.52
C ALA A 375 12.40 -34.37 2.57
N ARG A 376 11.26 -33.78 2.19
CA ARG A 376 10.11 -33.54 3.09
C ARG A 376 10.50 -32.83 4.40
N GLY A 377 11.54 -32.00 4.37
CA GLY A 377 12.04 -31.26 5.53
C GLY A 377 13.08 -32.00 6.39
N PHE A 378 13.45 -33.24 6.04
CA PHE A 378 14.51 -33.98 6.73
C PHE A 378 15.91 -33.61 6.22
N CYS A 379 16.91 -33.87 7.05
CA CYS A 379 18.30 -33.64 6.72
C CYS A 379 18.81 -34.65 5.69
N ALA A 380 19.02 -34.18 4.44
CA ALA A 380 19.51 -35.02 3.35
C ALA A 380 20.85 -35.73 3.68
N VAL A 381 21.71 -35.10 4.48
CA VAL A 381 23.00 -35.71 4.87
C VAL A 381 22.83 -36.84 5.87
N THR A 382 21.95 -36.73 6.88
CA THR A 382 21.73 -37.85 7.82
C THR A 382 20.96 -38.99 7.16
N LEU A 383 20.07 -38.67 6.22
CA LEU A 383 19.40 -39.68 5.40
C LEU A 383 20.43 -40.50 4.60
N VAL A 384 21.36 -39.85 3.90
CA VAL A 384 22.32 -40.55 3.04
C VAL A 384 23.48 -41.20 3.82
N ASP A 385 24.06 -40.50 4.80
CA ASP A 385 25.24 -41.01 5.52
C ASP A 385 24.88 -41.97 6.66
N LYS A 386 23.68 -41.86 7.25
CA LYS A 386 23.30 -42.59 8.48
C LYS A 386 21.99 -43.36 8.38
N ASP A 387 21.22 -43.21 7.30
CA ASP A 387 19.86 -43.78 7.17
C ASP A 387 18.90 -43.31 8.29
N GLU A 388 19.11 -42.07 8.77
CA GLU A 388 18.33 -41.48 9.87
C GLU A 388 17.49 -40.28 9.40
N GLN A 389 16.19 -40.34 9.70
CA GLN A 389 15.24 -39.25 9.47
C GLN A 389 15.33 -38.20 10.58
N VAL A 390 16.34 -37.34 10.51
CA VAL A 390 16.50 -36.23 11.44
C VAL A 390 15.86 -34.97 10.84
N PRO A 391 14.91 -34.30 11.53
CA PRO A 391 14.32 -33.05 11.05
C PRO A 391 15.40 -31.97 10.83
N GLY A 392 15.37 -31.32 9.67
CA GLY A 392 16.25 -30.20 9.37
C GLY A 392 15.68 -28.88 9.90
N ALA A 393 16.55 -27.98 10.36
CA ALA A 393 16.13 -26.66 10.84
C ALA A 393 16.30 -25.57 9.78
N GLN A 394 15.39 -24.60 9.74
CA GLN A 394 15.44 -23.47 8.78
C GLN A 394 16.73 -22.64 8.90
N GLN A 395 17.27 -22.46 10.10
CA GLN A 395 18.53 -21.74 10.32
C GLN A 395 19.77 -22.43 9.71
N PHE A 396 19.64 -23.73 9.40
CA PHE A 396 20.64 -24.50 8.67
C PHE A 396 20.11 -24.83 7.28
N ALA A 397 19.35 -23.93 6.65
CA ALA A 397 18.89 -24.12 5.29
C ALA A 397 19.95 -23.70 4.26
N THR A 398 19.89 -24.31 3.08
CA THR A 398 20.54 -23.81 1.88
C THR A 398 19.63 -24.03 0.68
N TRP A 399 19.75 -23.14 -0.31
CA TRP A 399 19.09 -23.33 -1.59
C TRP A 399 19.99 -24.15 -2.51
N HIS A 400 19.44 -25.16 -3.19
CA HIS A 400 20.13 -25.93 -4.22
C HIS A 400 19.14 -26.54 -5.21
N ASP A 401 19.45 -26.41 -6.50
CA ASP A 401 18.65 -26.93 -7.63
C ASP A 401 17.13 -26.79 -7.48
N GLY A 402 16.67 -25.55 -7.35
CA GLY A 402 15.24 -25.27 -7.28
C GLY A 402 14.61 -25.44 -5.90
N LYS A 403 15.21 -26.23 -5.00
CA LYS A 403 14.65 -26.61 -3.69
C LYS A 403 15.44 -26.04 -2.52
N ILE A 404 14.78 -25.97 -1.36
CA ILE A 404 15.42 -25.67 -0.08
C ILE A 404 15.78 -26.98 0.62
N TYR A 405 17.05 -27.14 0.99
CA TYR A 405 17.51 -28.22 1.84
C TYR A 405 17.70 -27.71 3.25
N ARG A 406 17.22 -28.44 4.25
CA ARG A 406 17.38 -28.13 5.67
C ARG A 406 18.24 -29.19 6.33
N PHE A 407 19.13 -28.78 7.23
CA PHE A 407 20.05 -29.72 7.88
C PHE A 407 19.86 -29.76 9.39
N ALA A 408 20.23 -30.89 10.00
CA ALA A 408 20.18 -31.07 11.45
C ALA A 408 21.15 -30.11 12.17
N GLY A 409 22.25 -29.74 11.51
CA GLY A 409 23.28 -28.86 12.06
C GLY A 409 24.17 -28.23 10.99
N ALA A 410 25.06 -27.36 11.44
CA ALA A 410 26.03 -26.66 10.59
C ALA A 410 27.05 -27.63 9.94
N ALA A 411 27.39 -28.74 10.61
CA ALA A 411 28.30 -29.74 10.09
C ALA A 411 27.71 -30.47 8.86
N GLU A 412 26.43 -30.85 8.95
CA GLU A 412 25.69 -31.45 7.85
C GLU A 412 25.52 -30.45 6.69
N LYS A 413 25.19 -29.18 6.98
CA LYS A 413 25.17 -28.13 5.95
C LYS A 413 26.51 -28.03 5.22
N ALA A 414 27.62 -28.01 5.95
CA ALA A 414 28.96 -27.90 5.35
C ALA A 414 29.29 -29.12 4.46
N LYS A 415 28.91 -30.33 4.88
CA LYS A 415 29.05 -31.54 4.07
C LYS A 415 28.25 -31.46 2.77
N PHE A 416 27.00 -31.00 2.84
CA PHE A 416 26.16 -30.82 1.66
C PHE A 416 26.76 -29.81 0.70
N VAL A 417 27.14 -28.62 1.19
CA VAL A 417 27.73 -27.56 0.36
C VAL A 417 29.02 -28.02 -0.32
N ALA A 418 29.82 -28.88 0.33
CA ALA A 418 31.04 -29.41 -0.26
C ALA A 418 30.79 -30.43 -1.40
N LYS A 419 29.69 -31.18 -1.35
CA LYS A 419 29.37 -32.25 -2.33
C LYS A 419 27.85 -32.36 -2.57
N PRO A 420 27.20 -31.34 -3.14
CA PRO A 420 25.74 -31.30 -3.19
C PRO A 420 25.15 -32.41 -4.06
N GLU A 421 25.79 -32.74 -5.19
CA GLU A 421 25.43 -33.85 -6.11
C GLU A 421 25.21 -35.19 -5.38
N ARG A 422 25.97 -35.46 -4.31
CA ARG A 422 25.87 -36.72 -3.55
C ARG A 422 24.58 -36.82 -2.74
N TYR A 423 24.03 -35.67 -2.32
CA TYR A 423 22.92 -35.60 -1.38
C TYR A 423 21.63 -35.04 -2.03
N ALA A 424 21.74 -34.42 -3.20
CA ALA A 424 20.64 -33.69 -3.85
C ALA A 424 19.63 -34.59 -4.59
N GLU A 425 19.87 -35.90 -4.76
CA GLU A 425 18.97 -36.81 -5.48
C GLU A 425 18.86 -38.18 -4.80
N SER A 426 18.52 -38.21 -3.52
CA SER A 426 18.27 -39.46 -2.78
C SER A 426 16.96 -39.46 -1.98
N ALA A 427 16.09 -38.47 -2.18
CA ALA A 427 14.96 -38.21 -1.31
C ALA A 427 13.66 -37.93 -2.09
N GLU A 428 13.31 -38.84 -3.00
CA GLU A 428 11.93 -39.01 -3.49
C GLU A 428 11.11 -39.89 -2.53
#